data_AF-A0A2T7VSY8-F1
#
_entry.id   AF-A0A2T7VSY8-F1
#
_cell.length_a   1.000
_cell.length_b   1.000
_cell.length_c   1.000
_cell.angle_alpha   90.00
_cell.angle_beta   90.00
_cell.angle_gamma   90.00
#
_symmetry.space_group_name_H-M   'P 1'
#
loop_
_entity.id
_entity.type
_entity.pdbx_description
1 polymer ?
#
loop_
_entity_poly.entity_id
_entity_poly.type
_entity_poly.pdbx_seq_one_letter_code
_entity_poly.pdbx_strand_id
1 'polypeptide(L)'
;MASALLSTSASAQSQGDLDGIAKTCGLPTERLVLKNDHVLLLASPDDSFMVMGCVRAQLDKIPGANDKFGVVMWDKKKAKAK
;
A
#
# COMPACT_ATOMS: atom_id res chain seq x y z
N MET A 1 20.35 20.49 -28.34
CA MET A 1 19.91 20.41 -26.93
C MET A 1 18.56 19.72 -26.89
N ALA A 2 18.52 18.44 -26.52
CA ALA A 2 17.28 17.73 -26.21
C ALA A 2 17.63 16.70 -25.14
N SER A 3 17.56 17.15 -23.89
CA SER A 3 17.73 16.30 -22.72
C SER A 3 16.50 15.39 -22.60
N ALA A 4 16.56 14.19 -23.15
CA ALA A 4 15.65 13.11 -22.81
C ALA A 4 16.27 12.30 -21.65
N LEU A 5 16.23 12.89 -20.46
CA LEU A 5 16.58 12.23 -19.21
C LEU A 5 15.52 12.65 -18.21
N LEU A 6 14.54 11.78 -17.96
CA LEU A 6 13.76 11.69 -16.71
C LEU A 6 12.76 10.52 -16.81
N SER A 7 13.24 9.33 -17.22
CA SER A 7 12.59 8.08 -16.78
C SER A 7 13.11 7.74 -15.39
N THR A 8 12.79 8.59 -14.42
CA THR A 8 12.91 8.26 -13.00
C THR A 8 11.62 7.55 -12.61
N SER A 9 11.56 6.24 -12.85
CA SER A 9 10.65 5.38 -12.10
C SER A 9 11.22 5.21 -10.69
N ALA A 10 11.14 6.27 -9.89
CA ALA A 10 11.38 6.19 -8.46
C ALA A 10 10.14 5.58 -7.79
N SER A 11 10.05 4.26 -7.79
CA SER A 11 9.25 3.56 -6.79
C SER A 11 9.99 3.71 -5.45
N ALA A 12 9.89 4.88 -4.82
CA ALA A 12 10.55 5.19 -3.56
C ALA A 12 9.73 4.73 -2.34
N GLN A 13 8.72 3.88 -2.53
CA GLN A 13 7.96 3.33 -1.40
C GLN A 13 8.76 2.20 -0.77
N SER A 14 9.23 2.42 0.46
CA SER A 14 9.79 1.36 1.30
C SER A 14 8.67 0.67 2.08
N GLN A 15 8.86 -0.60 2.43
CA GLN A 15 7.98 -1.30 3.37
C GLN A 15 7.87 -0.52 4.69
N GLY A 16 8.94 0.18 5.12
CA GLY A 16 8.91 1.04 6.31
C GLY A 16 7.95 2.23 6.20
N ASP A 17 7.76 2.80 5.00
CA ASP A 17 6.80 3.89 4.77
C ASP A 17 5.36 3.35 4.83
N LEU A 18 5.13 2.18 4.24
CA LEU A 18 3.84 1.47 4.30
C LEU A 18 3.47 1.09 5.74
N ASP A 19 4.44 0.63 6.52
CA ASP A 19 4.28 0.31 7.93
C ASP A 19 3.90 1.54 8.77
N GLY A 20 4.49 2.70 8.46
CA GLY A 20 4.14 3.99 9.06
C GLY A 20 2.72 4.44 8.72
N ILE A 21 2.30 4.24 7.47
CA ILE A 21 0.92 4.53 7.03
C ILE A 21 -0.07 3.60 7.74
N ALA A 22 0.22 2.29 7.81
CA ALA A 22 -0.62 1.32 8.49
C ALA A 22 -0.87 1.72 9.94
N LYS A 23 0.19 2.03 10.70
CA LYS A 23 0.09 2.51 12.08
C LYS A 23 -0.74 3.78 12.21
N THR A 24 -0.51 4.75 11.33
CA THR A 24 -1.25 6.03 11.33
C THR A 24 -2.75 5.82 11.08
N CYS A 25 -3.09 4.87 10.22
CA CYS A 25 -4.47 4.56 9.87
C CYS A 25 -5.13 3.50 10.74
N GLY A 26 -4.47 3.07 11.83
CA GLY A 26 -5.01 2.07 12.75
C GLY A 26 -5.07 0.65 12.16
N LEU A 27 -4.30 0.38 11.10
CA LEU A 27 -4.13 -0.95 10.53
C LEU A 27 -2.94 -1.68 11.15
N PRO A 28 -3.04 -3.01 11.31
CA PRO A 28 -1.88 -3.85 11.53
C PRO A 28 -0.81 -3.64 10.45
N THR A 29 0.45 -3.56 10.85
CA THR A 29 1.62 -3.28 9.99
C THR A 29 1.78 -4.24 8.81
N GLU A 30 1.20 -5.43 8.92
CA GLU A 30 1.29 -6.50 7.91
C GLU A 30 0.24 -6.35 6.79
N ARG A 31 -0.70 -5.40 6.94
CA ARG A 31 -1.84 -5.23 6.02
C ARG A 31 -1.47 -4.45 4.77
N LEU A 32 -0.40 -3.65 4.82
CA LEU A 32 0.13 -2.95 3.65
C LEU A 32 1.44 -3.59 3.24
N VAL A 33 1.49 -4.15 2.04
CA VAL A 33 2.65 -4.89 1.56
C VAL A 33 3.12 -4.32 0.23
N LEU A 34 4.43 -4.07 0.13
CA LEU A 34 5.05 -3.76 -1.14
C LEU A 34 5.42 -5.07 -1.85
N LYS A 35 4.87 -5.30 -3.05
CA LYS A 35 5.17 -6.48 -3.86
C LYS A 35 5.38 -6.08 -5.31
N ASN A 36 6.58 -6.33 -5.85
CA ASN A 36 6.93 -6.00 -7.24
C ASN A 36 6.54 -4.56 -7.61
N ASP A 37 6.94 -3.59 -6.79
CA ASP A 37 6.56 -2.16 -6.89
C ASP A 37 5.08 -1.83 -6.72
N HIS A 38 4.21 -2.79 -6.40
CA HIS A 38 2.79 -2.55 -6.13
C HIS A 38 2.53 -2.49 -4.63
N VAL A 39 1.68 -1.55 -4.23
CA VAL A 39 1.21 -1.46 -2.85
C VAL A 39 -0.08 -2.25 -2.74
N LEU A 40 -0.07 -3.29 -1.91
CA LEU A 40 -1.23 -4.13 -1.68
C LEU A 40 -1.79 -3.87 -0.28
N LEU A 41 -3.04 -3.44 -0.21
CA LEU A 41 -3.82 -3.41 1.02
C LEU A 41 -4.59 -4.71 1.18
N LEU A 42 -4.26 -5.47 2.22
CA LEU A 42 -4.90 -6.72 2.60
C LEU A 42 -6.15 -6.41 3.45
N ALA A 43 -7.27 -6.06 2.82
CA ALA A 43 -8.49 -5.63 3.51
C ALA A 43 -9.29 -6.80 4.11
N SER A 44 -9.83 -6.63 5.31
CA SER A 44 -10.80 -7.51 5.96
C SER A 44 -12.22 -7.02 5.69
N PRO A 45 -13.23 -7.88 5.59
CA PRO A 45 -14.64 -7.44 5.62
C PRO A 45 -15.02 -6.73 6.92
N ASP A 46 -14.25 -6.93 7.99
CA ASP A 46 -14.41 -6.24 9.28
C ASP A 46 -13.72 -4.86 9.32
N ASP A 47 -12.93 -4.51 8.30
CA ASP A 47 -12.19 -3.24 8.31
C ASP A 47 -13.17 -2.08 8.08
N SER A 48 -13.04 -1.03 8.90
CA SER A 48 -13.88 0.16 8.78
C SER A 48 -13.58 0.91 7.48
N PHE A 49 -14.63 1.45 6.84
CA PHE A 49 -14.49 2.34 5.69
C PHE A 49 -13.55 3.53 5.96
N MET A 50 -13.52 4.03 7.20
CA MET A 50 -12.63 5.13 7.61
C MET A 50 -11.14 4.75 7.50
N VAL A 51 -10.82 3.49 7.78
CA VAL A 51 -9.45 2.98 7.72
C VAL A 51 -8.97 2.88 6.27
N MET A 52 -9.82 2.35 5.38
CA MET A 52 -9.57 2.31 3.94
C MET A 52 -9.36 3.72 3.35
N GLY A 53 -10.20 4.68 3.76
CA GLY A 53 -10.07 6.08 3.35
C GLY A 53 -8.78 6.73 3.85
N CYS A 54 -8.35 6.46 5.08
CA CYS A 54 -7.09 6.96 5.61
C CYS A 54 -5.89 6.46 4.80
N VAL A 55 -5.84 5.16 4.50
CA VAL A 55 -4.76 4.57 3.70
C VAL A 55 -4.67 5.23 2.33
N ARG A 56 -5.82 5.37 1.65
CA ARG A 56 -5.90 6.03 0.34
C ARG A 56 -5.36 7.46 0.41
N ALA A 57 -5.79 8.24 1.40
CA ALA A 57 -5.36 9.63 1.58
C ALA A 57 -3.85 9.76 1.89
N GLN A 58 -3.25 8.78 2.57
CA GLN A 58 -1.81 8.77 2.80
C GLN A 58 -1.02 8.33 1.57
N LEU A 59 -1.53 7.35 0.81
CA LEU A 59 -0.91 6.91 -0.44
C LEU A 59 -0.99 7.98 -1.53
N ASP A 60 -2.05 8.79 -1.57
CA ASP A 60 -2.17 9.92 -2.51
C ASP A 60 -1.08 10.99 -2.29
N LYS A 61 -0.51 11.07 -1.08
CA LYS A 61 0.63 11.97 -0.80
C LYS A 61 1.94 11.44 -1.37
N ILE A 62 1.99 10.17 -1.78
CA ILE A 62 3.16 9.54 -2.37
C ILE A 62 2.98 9.55 -3.90
N PRO A 63 3.77 10.34 -4.64
CA PRO A 63 3.63 10.44 -6.09
C PRO A 63 3.87 9.07 -6.75
N GLY A 64 2.92 8.62 -7.57
CA GLY A 64 2.97 7.34 -8.30
C GLY A 64 2.58 6.10 -7.48
N ALA A 65 2.34 6.22 -6.18
CA ALA A 65 1.86 5.10 -5.35
C ALA A 65 0.45 4.66 -5.72
N ASN A 66 -0.37 5.62 -6.15
CA ASN A 66 -1.78 5.38 -6.44
C ASN A 66 -1.98 4.52 -7.69
N ASP A 67 -1.12 4.70 -8.70
CA ASP A 67 -1.16 3.96 -9.97
C ASP A 67 -0.84 2.47 -9.79
N LYS A 68 -0.19 2.12 -8.66
CA LYS A 68 0.23 0.77 -8.31
C LYS A 68 -0.46 0.23 -7.05
N PHE A 69 -1.54 0.89 -6.61
CA PHE A 69 -2.31 0.48 -5.43
C PHE A 69 -3.36 -0.58 -5.78
N GLY A 70 -3.29 -1.73 -5.12
CA GLY A 70 -4.27 -2.80 -5.20
C GLY A 70 -4.86 -3.09 -3.83
N VAL A 71 -6.13 -3.49 -3.80
CA VAL A 71 -6.79 -4.02 -2.61
C VAL A 71 -7.03 -5.51 -2.80
N VAL A 72 -6.57 -6.32 -1.86
CA VAL A 72 -6.77 -7.77 -1.85
C VAL A 72 -7.58 -8.10 -0.62
N MET A 73 -8.68 -8.83 -0.80
CA MET A 73 -9.46 -9.31 0.34
C MET A 73 -8.67 -10.37 1.10
N TRP A 74 -8.34 -10.07 2.35
CA TRP A 74 -7.71 -10.98 3.28
C TRP A 74 -8.76 -11.88 3.92
N ASP A 75 -8.92 -13.07 3.35
CA ASP A 75 -9.65 -14.13 4.02
C ASP A 75 -8.90 -14.58 5.28
N LYS A 76 -9.51 -14.40 6.45
CA LYS A 76 -9.02 -14.93 7.75
C LYS A 76 -8.81 -16.46 7.78
N LYS A 77 -9.06 -17.18 6.67
CA LYS A 77 -8.95 -18.65 6.53
C LYS A 77 -7.65 -19.15 5.86
N LYS A 78 -6.59 -18.36 5.74
CA LYS A 78 -5.28 -18.87 5.25
C LYS A 78 -4.07 -18.70 6.19
N ALA A 79 -4.32 -18.61 7.49
CA ALA A 79 -3.32 -19.06 8.47
C ALA A 79 -3.50 -20.58 8.66
N LYS A 80 -2.52 -21.36 8.21
CA LYS A 80 -2.47 -22.84 8.07
C LYS A 80 -3.01 -23.40 6.74
N ALA A 81 -2.16 -23.37 5.72
CA ALA A 81 -1.96 -24.56 4.92
C ALA A 81 -0.76 -25.32 5.50
N LYS A 82 -0.96 -26.62 5.65
CA LYS A 82 -0.18 -27.68 6.32
C LYS A 82 1.34 -27.55 6.30
#